data_AF-A0A2J6XH11-F1
#
_entry.id   AF-A0A2J6XH11-F1
#
_cell.length_a   1.000
_cell.length_b   1.000
_cell.length_c   1.000
_cell.angle_alpha   90.00
_cell.angle_beta   90.00
_cell.angle_gamma   90.00
#
_symmetry.space_group_name_H-M   'P 1'
#
loop_
_entity.id
_entity.type
_entity.pdbx_description
1 polymer ?
#
loop_
_entity_poly.entity_id
_entity_poly.type
_entity_poly.pdbx_seq_one_letter_code
_entity_poly.pdbx_strand_id
1 'polypeptide(L)'
;MEELVIIGYGAAGFASLIKANELGIKPVLIGYGPIGGTCVNFGCVPSKKMLNVGELYAKYRKHLNTDIYPQFFDTFKEKDDLVNEMRKIKYENV
;
A
#
# COMPACT_ATOMS: atom_id res chain seq x y z
N MET A 1 14.25 29.67 -6.28
CA MET A 1 14.56 28.41 -6.96
C MET A 1 14.37 27.33 -5.91
N GLU A 2 13.62 26.28 -6.20
CA GLU A 2 13.51 25.13 -5.28
C GLU A 2 14.82 24.34 -5.37
N GLU A 3 15.43 24.01 -4.24
CA GLU A 3 16.69 23.28 -4.20
C GLU A 3 16.52 21.81 -4.58
N LEU A 4 15.29 21.29 -4.52
CA LEU A 4 14.97 19.90 -4.82
C LEU A 4 13.53 19.76 -5.33
N VAL A 5 13.39 19.15 -6.51
CA VAL A 5 12.10 18.74 -7.07
C VAL A 5 12.08 17.22 -7.16
N ILE A 6 11.04 16.60 -6.58
CA ILE A 6 10.81 15.16 -6.55
C ILE A 6 9.63 14.85 -7.48
N ILE A 7 9.86 14.00 -8.48
CA ILE A 7 8.83 13.57 -9.42
C ILE A 7 8.38 12.14 -9.07
N GLY A 8 7.11 12.04 -8.66
CA GLY A 8 6.42 10.84 -8.20
C GLY A 8 6.34 10.79 -6.67
N TYR A 9 5.15 10.54 -6.14
CA TYR A 9 4.89 10.39 -4.70
C TYR A 9 4.65 8.94 -4.28
N GLY A 10 5.41 8.03 -4.90
CA GLY A 10 5.48 6.63 -4.49
C GLY A 10 6.42 6.42 -3.31
N ALA A 11 6.78 5.17 -3.04
CA ALA A 11 7.69 4.82 -1.95
C ALA A 11 9.03 5.59 -2.02
N ALA A 12 9.66 5.66 -3.19
CA ALA A 12 10.91 6.39 -3.37
C ALA A 12 10.75 7.90 -3.17
N GLY A 13 9.70 8.49 -3.75
CA GLY A 13 9.44 9.93 -3.62
C GLY A 13 9.18 10.37 -2.19
N PHE A 14 8.41 9.58 -1.43
CA PHE A 14 8.20 9.84 -0.01
C PHE A 14 9.48 9.66 0.81
N ALA A 15 10.29 8.64 0.52
CA ALA A 15 11.58 8.48 1.20
C ALA A 15 12.50 9.68 0.94
N SER A 16 12.56 10.18 -0.30
CA SER A 16 13.30 11.39 -0.66
C SER A 16 12.73 12.64 0.02
N LEU A 17 11.40 12.79 0.09
CA LEU A 17 10.73 13.90 0.78
C LEU A 17 11.09 13.93 2.26
N ILE A 18 10.97 12.79 2.95
CA ILE A 18 11.34 12.65 4.37
C ILE A 18 12.80 13.03 4.55
N LYS A 19 13.69 12.51 3.69
CA LYS A 19 15.12 12.81 3.80
C LYS A 19 15.45 14.28 3.55
N ALA A 20 14.78 14.91 2.59
CA ALA A 20 14.96 16.33 2.33
C ALA A 20 14.55 17.19 3.54
N ASN A 21 13.40 16.86 4.16
CA ASN A 21 12.93 17.54 5.37
C ASN A 21 13.91 17.38 6.55
N GLU A 22 14.49 16.18 6.75
CA GLU A 22 15.54 15.96 7.76
C GLU A 22 16.79 16.82 7.55
N LEU A 23 17.10 17.14 6.29
CA LEU A 23 18.23 17.99 5.92
C LEU A 23 17.88 19.49 5.92
N GLY A 24 16.66 19.87 6.32
CA GLY A 24 16.19 21.25 6.34
C GLY A 24 15.84 21.81 4.96
N ILE A 25 15.80 20.96 3.93
CA ILE A 25 15.41 21.33 2.56
C ILE A 25 13.90 21.19 2.44
N LYS A 26 13.24 22.21 1.87
CA LYS A 26 11.81 22.13 1.53
C LYS A 26 11.66 21.76 0.05
N PRO A 27 11.47 20.48 -0.30
CA PRO A 27 11.33 20.08 -1.70
C PRO A 27 9.93 20.39 -2.22
N VAL A 28 9.80 20.40 -3.56
CA VAL A 28 8.51 20.28 -4.21
C VAL A 28 8.30 18.86 -4.71
N LEU A 29 7.13 18.32 -4.39
CA LEU A 29 6.70 16.98 -4.76
C LEU A 29 5.63 17.06 -5.83
N ILE A 30 5.88 16.45 -6.99
CA ILE A 30 4.96 16.46 -8.14
C ILE A 30 4.59 15.01 -8.45
N GLY A 31 3.31 14.69 -8.56
CA GLY A 31 2.88 13.33 -8.90
C GLY A 31 1.43 13.27 -9.38
N TYR A 32 1.05 12.13 -9.96
CA TYR A 32 -0.29 11.84 -10.42
C TYR A 32 -0.80 10.49 -9.88
N GLY A 33 -2.12 10.37 -9.71
CA GLY A 33 -2.79 9.17 -9.21
C GLY A 33 -3.02 9.17 -7.69
N PRO A 34 -3.04 8.00 -7.04
CA PRO A 34 -3.17 7.91 -5.59
C PRO A 34 -1.81 8.08 -4.89
N ILE A 35 -1.83 8.81 -3.77
CA ILE A 35 -0.66 9.03 -2.92
C ILE A 35 -0.10 7.70 -2.37
N GLY A 36 1.21 7.65 -2.15
CA GLY A 36 1.94 6.42 -1.81
C GLY A 36 2.26 5.51 -3.01
N GLY A 37 1.71 5.83 -4.19
CA GLY A 37 2.05 5.18 -5.46
C GLY A 37 1.70 3.69 -5.49
N THR A 38 2.44 2.90 -6.28
CA THR A 38 2.06 1.53 -6.61
C THR A 38 2.01 0.60 -5.40
N CYS A 39 3.00 0.67 -4.50
CA CYS A 39 3.20 -0.34 -3.45
C CYS A 39 1.97 -0.52 -2.55
N VAL A 40 1.41 0.58 -2.04
CA VAL A 40 0.25 0.57 -1.14
C VAL A 40 -1.07 0.39 -1.90
N ASN A 41 -1.21 0.99 -3.09
CA ASN A 41 -2.50 1.04 -3.79
C ASN A 41 -2.78 -0.20 -4.64
N PHE A 42 -1.80 -0.67 -5.41
CA PHE A 42 -2.01 -1.69 -6.45
C PHE A 42 -0.94 -2.79 -6.47
N GLY A 43 0.01 -2.76 -5.54
CA GLY A 43 1.22 -3.56 -5.57
C GLY A 43 1.32 -4.50 -4.39
N CYS A 44 2.41 -4.34 -3.62
CA CYS A 44 2.77 -5.26 -2.56
C CYS A 44 1.68 -5.41 -1.50
N VAL A 45 1.09 -4.32 -1.00
CA VAL A 45 0.11 -4.40 0.10
C VAL A 45 -1.12 -5.24 -0.29
N PRO A 46 -1.88 -4.89 -1.35
CA PRO A 46 -3.05 -5.67 -1.74
C PRO A 46 -2.67 -7.10 -2.16
N SER A 47 -1.58 -7.29 -2.91
CA SER A 47 -1.17 -8.63 -3.36
C SER A 47 -0.81 -9.56 -2.20
N LYS A 48 -0.05 -9.08 -1.21
CA LYS A 48 0.33 -9.91 -0.05
C LYS A 48 -0.86 -10.21 0.85
N LYS A 49 -1.82 -9.29 1.02
CA LYS A 49 -3.08 -9.59 1.72
C LYS A 49 -3.85 -10.72 1.03
N MET A 50 -3.97 -10.67 -0.29
CA MET A 50 -4.68 -11.72 -1.05
C MET A 50 -3.95 -13.07 -1.04
N LEU A 51 -2.61 -13.07 -1.13
CA LEU A 51 -1.81 -14.29 -0.99
C LEU A 51 -2.00 -14.93 0.39
N ASN A 52 -2.00 -14.13 1.46
CA ASN A 52 -2.24 -14.63 2.82
C ASN A 52 -3.63 -15.25 2.97
N VAL A 53 -4.67 -14.63 2.41
CA VAL A 53 -6.03 -15.22 2.39
C VAL A 53 -6.01 -16.55 1.65
N GLY A 54 -5.40 -16.62 0.47
CA GLY A 54 -5.28 -17.85 -0.30
C GLY A 54 -4.56 -18.97 0.47
N GLU A 55 -3.46 -18.64 1.15
CA GLU A 55 -2.71 -19.58 1.99
C GLU A 55 -3.56 -20.10 3.16
N LEU A 56 -4.31 -19.22 3.83
CA LEU A 56 -5.16 -19.60 4.96
C LEU A 56 -6.27 -20.57 4.53
N TYR A 57 -6.97 -20.27 3.44
CA TYR A 57 -8.02 -21.17 2.92
C TYR A 57 -7.45 -22.48 2.34
N ALA A 58 -6.25 -22.47 1.78
CA ALA A 58 -5.55 -23.71 1.42
C ALA A 58 -5.27 -24.59 2.66
N LYS A 59 -4.82 -23.99 3.76
CA LYS A 59 -4.62 -24.70 5.04
C LYS A 59 -5.94 -25.25 5.59
N TYR A 60 -7.00 -24.45 5.59
CA TYR A 60 -8.30 -24.89 6.13
C TYR A 60 -8.93 -26.00 5.31
N ARG A 61 -8.88 -25.95 3.98
CA ARG A 61 -9.34 -27.06 3.13
C ARG A 61 -8.65 -28.38 3.48
N LYS A 62 -7.33 -28.33 3.67
CA LYS A 62 -6.53 -29.51 4.05
C LYS A 62 -6.87 -30.03 5.44
N HIS A 63 -7.11 -29.15 6.41
CA HIS A 63 -7.37 -29.54 7.81
C HIS A 63 -8.81 -29.97 8.08
N LEU A 64 -9.78 -29.35 7.40
CA LEU A 64 -11.21 -29.65 7.56
C LEU A 64 -11.72 -30.67 6.54
N ASN A 65 -10.88 -31.07 5.59
CA ASN A 65 -11.24 -31.98 4.49
C ASN A 65 -12.55 -31.57 3.80
N THR A 66 -12.72 -30.26 3.57
CA THR A 66 -13.92 -29.63 3.01
C THR A 66 -13.50 -28.57 2.02
N ASP A 67 -14.23 -28.46 0.91
CA ASP A 67 -14.03 -27.42 -0.10
C ASP A 67 -14.62 -26.07 0.35
N ILE A 68 -13.78 -25.30 1.05
CA ILE A 68 -14.07 -23.92 1.47
C ILE A 68 -13.19 -22.92 0.72
N TYR A 69 -13.80 -21.81 0.32
CA TYR A 69 -13.15 -20.74 -0.44
C TYR A 69 -13.52 -19.38 0.15
N PRO A 70 -12.63 -18.37 0.02
CA PRO A 70 -12.92 -17.03 0.49
C PRO A 70 -14.11 -16.44 -0.27
N GLN A 71 -15.01 -15.78 0.47
CA GLN A 71 -16.09 -15.01 -0.14
C GLN A 71 -15.51 -13.84 -0.93
N PHE A 72 -15.82 -13.79 -2.23
CA PHE A 72 -15.17 -12.88 -3.16
C PHE A 72 -15.33 -11.41 -2.74
N PHE A 73 -16.57 -10.93 -2.62
CA PHE A 73 -16.83 -9.52 -2.34
C PHE A 73 -16.28 -9.08 -0.98
N ASP A 74 -16.46 -9.89 0.06
CA ASP A 74 -15.98 -9.56 1.41
C ASP A 74 -14.46 -9.50 1.46
N THR A 75 -13.77 -10.45 0.82
CA THR A 75 -12.31 -10.49 0.81
C THR A 75 -11.70 -9.29 0.09
N PHE A 76 -12.27 -8.89 -1.05
CA PHE A 76 -11.80 -7.72 -1.79
C PHE A 76 -12.10 -6.42 -1.06
N LYS A 77 -13.25 -6.34 -0.37
CA LYS A 77 -13.59 -5.20 0.48
C LYS A 77 -12.62 -5.04 1.66
N GLU A 78 -12.34 -6.12 2.40
CA GLU A 78 -11.35 -6.10 3.49
C GLU A 78 -9.95 -5.67 3.01
N LYS A 79 -9.57 -6.10 1.80
CA LYS A 79 -8.32 -5.68 1.17
C LYS A 79 -8.34 -4.18 0.86
N ASP A 80 -9.44 -3.65 0.33
CA ASP A 80 -9.58 -2.21 0.05
C ASP A 80 -9.54 -1.38 1.34
N ASP A 81 -10.20 -1.84 2.40
CA ASP A 81 -10.19 -1.19 3.71
C ASP A 81 -8.77 -1.11 4.28
N LEU A 82 -8.01 -2.22 4.21
CA LEU A 82 -6.59 -2.25 4.60
C LEU A 82 -5.74 -1.26 3.79
N VAL A 83 -5.92 -1.21 2.46
CA VAL A 83 -5.19 -0.29 1.59
C VAL A 83 -5.49 1.17 1.95
N ASN A 84 -6.76 1.48 2.22
CA ASN A 84 -7.19 2.82 2.62
C ASN A 84 -6.60 3.23 3.97
N GLU A 85 -6.63 2.34 4.95
CA GLU A 85 -6.01 2.57 6.27
C GLU A 85 -4.51 2.80 6.16
N MET A 86 -3.79 1.90 5.48
CA MET A 86 -2.34 1.98 5.35
C MET A 86 -1.90 3.22 4.57
N ARG A 87 -2.66 3.64 3.55
CA ARG A 87 -2.39 4.85 2.79
C ARG A 87 -2.53 6.10 3.66
N LYS A 88 -3.60 6.18 4.45
CA LYS A 88 -3.82 7.28 5.40
C LYS A 88 -2.67 7.42 6.38
N ILE A 89 -2.32 6.32 7.05
CA ILE A 89 -1.31 6.31 8.11
C ILE A 89 0.10 6.62 7.57
N LYS A 90 0.46 6.08 6.40
CA LYS A 90 1.85 6.14 5.92
C LYS A 90 2.15 7.28 4.96
N TYR A 91 1.13 7.89 4.34
CA TYR A 91 1.35 8.83 3.24
C TYR A 91 0.47 10.08 3.27
N GLU A 92 -0.76 10.03 3.80
CA GLU A 92 -1.65 11.22 3.84
C GLU A 92 -1.48 12.04 5.13
N ASN A 93 -1.27 11.37 6.26
CA ASN A 93 -1.21 12.00 7.59
C ASN A 93 0.23 12.09 8.14
N VAL A 94 1.21 12.27 7.26
CA VAL A 94 2.65 12.36 7.61
C VAL A 94 3.19 13.78 7.52
#